data_AF-A0A957R6Q4-F1
#
_entry.id   AF-A0A957R6Q4-F1
#
_cell.length_a   1.000
_cell.length_b   1.000
_cell.length_c   1.000
_cell.angle_alpha   90.00
_cell.angle_beta   90.00
_cell.angle_gamma   90.00
#
_symmetry.space_group_name_H-M   'P 1'
#
loop_
_entity.id
_entity.type
_entity.pdbx_description
1 polymer ?
#
loop_
_entity_poly.entity_id
_entity_poly.type
_entity_poly.pdbx_seq_one_letter_code
_entity_poly.pdbx_strand_id
1 'polypeptide(L)'
;MAGRQTRSKGAYGYVHARYIHNRSQKTGRPVTRGLKRLLYYNVYGNQENNPSGRPRGQIYDQDGREVGYARYKAWALQQSEAHKYSYRIIISPKGHLLADEDFVMALAAAAVTTNLANEFQLIVHRDTDHTHAHLLFFTDKTIGKGDLEQWKTALRQELMTREQLRAQEKGVSLPEVDKTDDDTTTPQTKKRTRRRRRGKRKERGLEM
;
A
#
# COMPACT_ATOMS: atom_id res chain seq x y z
N MET A 1 -25.86 -3.53 -13.03
CA MET A 1 -24.85 -2.67 -12.39
C MET A 1 -23.52 -3.41 -12.43
N ALA A 2 -22.47 -2.84 -13.02
CA ALA A 2 -21.21 -3.54 -13.28
C ALA A 2 -20.28 -3.46 -12.07
N GLY A 3 -20.12 -4.57 -11.36
CA GLY A 3 -19.16 -4.74 -10.28
C GLY A 3 -17.72 -4.61 -10.79
N ARG A 4 -16.95 -3.79 -10.08
CA ARG A 4 -15.53 -3.53 -10.32
C ARG A 4 -14.74 -4.80 -10.02
N GLN A 5 -14.06 -5.38 -11.02
CA GLN A 5 -13.14 -6.51 -10.82
C GLN A 5 -12.09 -6.14 -9.77
N THR A 6 -12.13 -6.81 -8.62
CA THR A 6 -11.13 -6.67 -7.57
C THR A 6 -9.95 -7.58 -7.87
N ARG A 7 -8.75 -7.05 -7.68
CA ARG A 7 -7.48 -7.75 -7.88
C ARG A 7 -7.35 -8.86 -6.82
N SER A 8 -6.90 -10.03 -7.25
CA SER A 8 -6.55 -11.23 -6.46
C SER A 8 -6.55 -11.03 -4.93
N LYS A 9 -7.70 -11.41 -4.34
CA LYS A 9 -7.93 -11.77 -2.93
C LYS A 9 -6.95 -12.83 -2.44
N GLY A 10 -5.70 -12.53 -2.08
CA GLY A 10 -4.91 -13.49 -1.30
C GLY A 10 -5.71 -13.91 -0.06
N ALA A 11 -5.75 -15.20 0.28
CA ALA A 11 -6.73 -15.79 1.20
C ALA A 11 -6.96 -14.97 2.50
N TYR A 12 -5.88 -14.41 3.07
CA TYR A 12 -5.90 -13.70 4.36
C TYR A 12 -5.83 -12.16 4.29
N GLY A 13 -6.10 -11.53 3.14
CA GLY A 13 -6.24 -10.06 3.06
C GLY A 13 -5.59 -9.40 1.86
N TYR A 14 -5.73 -8.07 1.81
CA TYR A 14 -5.32 -7.25 0.69
C TYR A 14 -3.96 -6.58 0.95
N VAL A 15 -3.00 -6.81 0.04
CA VAL A 15 -1.71 -6.13 0.06
C VAL A 15 -1.48 -5.47 -1.30
N HIS A 16 -1.45 -4.15 -1.32
CA HIS A 16 -1.33 -3.38 -2.54
C HIS A 16 -0.14 -2.45 -2.52
N ALA A 17 0.76 -2.67 -3.47
CA ALA A 17 1.99 -1.94 -3.62
C ALA A 17 1.94 -1.02 -4.84
N ARG A 18 2.51 0.18 -4.70
CA ARG A 18 2.82 1.08 -5.80
C ARG A 18 4.20 1.69 -5.56
N TYR A 19 4.95 1.87 -6.62
CA TYR A 19 6.18 2.63 -6.56
C TYR A 19 5.99 4.03 -7.14
N ILE A 20 6.86 4.94 -6.70
CA ILE A 20 6.96 6.32 -7.17
C ILE A 20 8.42 6.56 -7.53
N HIS A 21 8.68 7.26 -8.64
CA HIS A 21 10.01 7.73 -8.97
C HIS A 21 10.38 8.91 -8.06
N ASN A 22 11.51 8.81 -7.39
CA ASN A 22 12.00 9.89 -6.52
C ASN A 22 12.72 10.99 -7.31
N ARG A 23 12.96 10.76 -8.61
CA ARG A 23 13.65 11.69 -9.50
C ARG A 23 12.82 11.96 -10.74
N SER A 24 12.86 13.21 -11.17
CA SER A 24 12.29 13.64 -12.45
C SER A 24 12.90 12.83 -13.59
N GLN A 25 12.06 12.18 -14.39
CA GLN A 25 12.53 11.43 -15.56
C GLN A 25 13.10 12.34 -16.66
N LYS A 26 12.81 13.66 -16.61
CA LYS A 26 13.33 14.65 -17.56
C LYS A 26 14.64 15.29 -17.08
N THR A 27 14.78 15.54 -15.79
CA THR A 27 15.88 16.39 -15.25
C THR A 27 16.77 15.69 -14.22
N GLY A 28 16.44 14.47 -13.80
CA GLY A 28 17.20 13.72 -12.77
C GLY A 28 17.14 14.28 -11.36
N ARG A 29 16.57 15.49 -11.18
CA ARG A 29 16.45 16.17 -9.89
C ARG A 29 15.49 15.44 -8.94
N PRO A 30 15.76 15.41 -7.62
CA PRO A 30 14.83 14.86 -6.63
C PRO A 30 13.45 15.52 -6.69
N VAL A 31 12.39 14.73 -6.49
CA VAL A 31 10.99 15.17 -6.48
C VAL A 31 10.34 14.76 -5.15
N THR A 32 10.35 15.66 -4.18
CA THR A 32 9.90 15.36 -2.81
C THR A 32 8.48 15.84 -2.50
N ARG A 33 7.87 16.69 -3.35
CA ARG A 33 6.53 17.28 -3.07
C ARG A 33 5.44 16.23 -2.91
N GLY A 34 5.41 15.23 -3.80
CA GLY A 34 4.43 14.13 -3.73
C GLY A 34 4.63 13.28 -2.48
N LEU A 35 5.89 13.00 -2.11
CA LEU A 35 6.23 12.25 -0.91
C LEU A 35 5.82 13.00 0.36
N LYS A 36 6.13 14.30 0.49
CA LYS A 36 5.70 15.11 1.65
C LYS A 36 4.19 15.05 1.87
N ARG A 37 3.40 15.16 0.79
CA ARG A 37 1.93 15.04 0.85
C ARG A 37 1.50 13.63 1.26
N LEU A 38 2.16 12.59 0.75
CA LEU A 38 1.90 11.21 1.11
C LEU A 38 2.16 10.95 2.60
N LEU A 39 3.33 11.37 3.10
CA LEU A 39 3.72 11.19 4.51
C LEU A 39 2.72 11.85 5.45
N TYR A 40 2.34 13.10 5.14
CA TYR A 40 1.32 13.81 5.90
C TYR A 40 -0.04 13.09 5.85
N TYR A 41 -0.48 12.67 4.66
CA TYR A 41 -1.76 11.97 4.50
C TYR A 41 -1.78 10.62 5.22
N ASN A 42 -0.66 9.89 5.23
CA ASN A 42 -0.56 8.65 6.00
C ASN A 42 -0.80 8.94 7.48
N VAL A 43 -0.16 9.96 8.06
CA VAL A 43 -0.29 10.23 9.51
C VAL A 43 -1.60 10.90 9.90
N TYR A 44 -2.06 11.88 9.11
CA TYR A 44 -3.16 12.76 9.51
C TYR A 44 -4.43 12.59 8.66
N GLY A 45 -4.36 11.95 7.49
CA GLY A 45 -5.50 11.87 6.57
C GLY A 45 -5.86 13.21 5.92
N ASN A 46 -7.15 13.39 5.60
CA ASN A 46 -7.73 14.67 5.20
C ASN A 46 -8.54 15.30 6.36
N GLN A 47 -8.88 16.58 6.25
CA GLN A 47 -9.61 17.30 7.29
C GLN A 47 -11.04 16.75 7.52
N GLU A 48 -11.65 16.18 6.48
CA GLU A 48 -12.97 15.52 6.57
C GLU A 48 -12.94 14.27 7.46
N ASN A 49 -11.92 13.42 7.31
CA ASN A 49 -11.81 12.17 8.07
C ASN A 49 -11.11 12.37 9.42
N ASN A 50 -10.40 13.49 9.61
CA ASN A 50 -9.69 13.79 10.84
C ASN A 50 -9.74 15.29 11.19
N PRO A 51 -10.92 15.78 11.62
CA PRO A 51 -11.10 17.19 11.98
C PRO A 51 -10.25 17.60 13.20
N SER A 52 -9.87 16.63 14.05
CA SER A 52 -9.05 16.87 15.24
C SER A 52 -7.59 17.20 14.94
N GLY A 53 -7.10 16.87 13.74
CA GLY A 53 -5.70 17.03 13.35
C GLY A 53 -4.72 16.17 14.15
N ARG A 54 -5.20 15.17 14.90
CA ARG A 54 -4.34 14.25 15.67
C ARG A 54 -3.79 13.14 14.77
N PRO A 55 -2.60 12.57 15.05
CA PRO A 55 -2.14 11.38 14.35
C PRO A 55 -3.17 10.23 14.42
N ARG A 56 -3.39 9.54 13.31
CA ARG A 56 -4.37 8.45 13.16
C ARG A 56 -3.84 7.08 13.62
N GLY A 57 -2.59 7.04 14.05
CA GLY A 57 -1.88 5.83 14.46
C GLY A 57 -0.43 6.11 14.83
N GLN A 58 0.19 5.11 15.46
CA GLN A 58 1.61 5.13 15.80
C GLN A 58 2.45 4.71 14.60
N ILE A 59 3.64 5.30 14.48
CA ILE A 59 4.59 5.01 13.41
C ILE A 59 5.70 4.16 14.00
N TYR A 60 6.05 3.07 13.32
CA TYR A 60 7.09 2.15 13.75
C TYR A 60 8.18 2.02 12.69
N ASP A 61 9.43 1.87 13.13
CA ASP A 61 10.56 1.47 12.29
C ASP A 61 10.68 -0.06 12.19
N GLN A 62 11.67 -0.53 11.42
CA GLN A 62 11.91 -1.97 11.21
C GLN A 62 12.28 -2.74 12.48
N ASP A 63 12.77 -2.04 13.51
CA ASP A 63 13.12 -2.63 14.81
C ASP A 63 11.90 -2.64 15.76
N GLY A 64 10.74 -2.17 15.30
CA GLY A 64 9.51 -2.05 16.10
C GLY A 64 9.52 -0.86 17.05
N ARG A 65 10.46 0.09 16.90
CA ARG A 65 10.49 1.27 17.76
C ARG A 65 9.49 2.31 17.25
N GLU A 66 8.73 2.89 18.16
CA GLU A 66 7.87 4.01 17.85
C GLU A 66 8.71 5.24 17.43
N VAL A 67 8.30 5.91 16.35
CA VAL A 67 8.95 7.10 15.84
C VAL A 67 7.96 8.24 15.64
N GLY A 68 8.33 9.45 16.05
CA GLY A 68 7.50 10.64 15.81
C GLY A 68 7.46 11.05 14.33
N TYR A 69 6.39 11.74 13.92
CA TYR A 69 6.21 12.21 12.54
C TYR A 69 7.39 13.02 11.99
N ALA A 70 8.02 13.86 12.82
CA ALA A 70 9.20 14.63 12.40
C ALA A 70 10.36 13.73 11.96
N ARG A 71 10.63 12.66 12.72
CA ARG A 71 11.66 11.65 12.40
C ARG A 71 11.28 10.83 11.18
N TYR A 72 10.04 10.37 11.09
CA TYR A 72 9.53 9.66 9.92
C TYR A 72 9.70 10.48 8.63
N LYS A 73 9.31 11.75 8.69
CA LYS A 73 9.41 12.66 7.55
C LYS A 73 10.87 12.92 7.17
N ALA A 74 11.74 13.18 8.13
CA ALA A 74 13.16 13.41 7.86
C ALA A 74 13.82 12.19 7.22
N TRP A 75 13.61 11.00 7.80
CA TRP A 75 14.09 9.73 7.26
C TRP A 75 13.60 9.50 5.83
N ALA A 76 12.29 9.64 5.58
CA ALA A 76 11.73 9.40 4.26
C ALA A 76 12.28 10.37 3.20
N LEU A 77 12.56 11.62 3.57
CA LEU A 77 13.17 12.59 2.65
C LEU A 77 14.61 12.22 2.33
N GLN A 78 15.41 11.87 3.34
CA GLN A 78 16.78 11.40 3.17
C GLN A 78 16.84 10.17 2.26
N GLN A 79 16.01 9.16 2.54
CA GLN A 79 15.93 7.94 1.75
C GLN A 79 15.45 8.20 0.31
N SER A 80 14.56 9.17 0.12
CA SER A 80 14.11 9.55 -1.23
C SER A 80 15.20 10.22 -2.07
N GLU A 81 16.18 10.86 -1.44
CA GLU A 81 17.33 11.44 -2.14
C GLU A 81 18.36 10.36 -2.48
N ALA A 82 18.57 9.42 -1.56
CA ALA A 82 19.48 8.29 -1.72
C ALA A 82 19.01 7.29 -2.79
N HIS A 83 17.71 7.01 -2.86
CA HIS A 83 17.18 5.93 -3.70
C HIS A 83 16.33 6.41 -4.89
N LYS A 84 16.34 5.62 -5.97
CA LYS A 84 15.55 5.94 -7.19
C LYS A 84 14.04 5.80 -7.02
N TYR A 85 13.59 4.88 -6.17
CA TYR A 85 12.18 4.54 -6.01
C TYR A 85 11.74 4.54 -4.55
N SER A 86 10.53 5.03 -4.31
CA SER A 86 9.78 4.81 -3.06
C SER A 86 8.67 3.81 -3.31
N TYR A 87 8.53 2.80 -2.46
CA TYR A 87 7.40 1.88 -2.46
C TYR A 87 6.44 2.22 -1.33
N ARG A 88 5.20 2.54 -1.70
CA ARG A 88 4.07 2.70 -0.78
C ARG A 88 3.22 1.44 -0.85
N ILE A 89 2.96 0.84 0.31
CA ILE A 89 2.12 -0.35 0.42
C ILE A 89 0.96 -0.09 1.38
N ILE A 90 -0.21 -0.60 1.04
CA ILE A 90 -1.37 -0.68 1.93
C ILE A 90 -1.58 -2.15 2.26
N ILE A 91 -1.62 -2.45 3.55
CA ILE A 91 -1.82 -3.79 4.10
C ILE A 91 -3.16 -3.77 4.84
N SER A 92 -4.09 -4.62 4.43
CA SER A 92 -5.43 -4.73 5.03
C SER A 92 -5.72 -6.22 5.28
N PRO A 93 -5.35 -6.75 6.46
CA PRO A 93 -5.70 -8.12 6.84
C PRO A 93 -7.22 -8.25 7.01
N LYS A 94 -7.74 -9.48 6.94
CA LYS A 94 -9.17 -9.75 7.22
C LYS A 94 -9.48 -9.79 8.73
N GLY A 95 -8.45 -10.03 9.56
CA GLY A 95 -8.55 -10.13 11.00
C GLY A 95 -8.62 -8.78 11.72
N HIS A 96 -8.96 -8.84 13.01
CA HIS A 96 -9.01 -7.68 13.90
C HIS A 96 -8.27 -7.91 15.23
N LEU A 97 -7.64 -9.08 15.41
CA LEU A 97 -6.94 -9.42 16.64
C LEU A 97 -5.48 -8.96 16.65
N LEU A 98 -4.88 -8.73 15.48
CA LEU A 98 -3.51 -8.22 15.34
C LEU A 98 -3.29 -6.94 16.16
N ALA A 99 -2.21 -6.94 16.93
CA ALA A 99 -1.59 -5.76 17.52
C ALA A 99 -0.66 -5.07 16.49
N ASP A 100 -0.16 -3.88 16.81
CA ASP A 100 0.67 -3.12 15.88
C ASP A 100 2.02 -3.82 15.64
N GLU A 101 2.57 -4.44 16.67
CA GLU A 101 3.82 -5.20 16.65
C GLU A 101 3.73 -6.40 15.70
N ASP A 102 2.54 -6.99 15.55
CA ASP A 102 2.32 -8.12 14.65
C ASP A 102 2.55 -7.72 13.18
N PHE A 103 2.25 -6.46 12.81
CA PHE A 103 2.58 -5.94 11.48
C PHE A 103 4.09 -5.79 11.28
N VAL A 104 4.80 -5.27 12.28
CA VAL A 104 6.27 -5.12 12.23
C VAL A 104 6.92 -6.49 12.08
N MET A 105 6.55 -7.46 12.93
CA MET A 105 7.08 -8.82 12.89
C MET A 105 6.77 -9.48 11.55
N ALA A 106 5.57 -9.29 11.02
CA ALA A 106 5.19 -9.85 9.73
C ALA A 106 6.01 -9.29 8.56
N LEU A 107 6.31 -7.99 8.60
CA LEU A 107 7.16 -7.35 7.62
C LEU A 107 8.61 -7.80 7.72
N ALA A 108 9.15 -7.91 8.94
CA ALA A 108 10.50 -8.39 9.17
C ALA A 108 10.69 -9.83 8.65
N ALA A 109 9.75 -10.73 8.93
CA ALA A 109 9.81 -12.11 8.43
C ALA A 109 9.72 -12.20 6.89
N ALA A 110 8.83 -11.40 6.29
CA ALA A 110 8.72 -11.32 4.84
C ALA A 110 10.00 -10.74 4.20
N ALA A 111 10.63 -9.76 4.86
CA ALA A 111 11.88 -9.16 4.41
C ALA A 111 13.04 -10.15 4.43
N VAL A 112 13.19 -10.94 5.50
CA VAL A 112 14.22 -12.00 5.58
C VAL A 112 14.07 -13.01 4.44
N THR A 113 12.83 -13.35 4.06
CA THR A 113 12.55 -14.37 3.05
C THR A 113 12.91 -13.92 1.63
N THR A 114 12.72 -12.64 1.29
CA THR A 114 12.85 -12.15 -0.09
C THR A 114 13.89 -11.05 -0.27
N ASN A 115 14.53 -10.60 0.81
CA ASN A 115 15.46 -9.47 0.85
C ASN A 115 14.83 -8.16 0.34
N LEU A 116 13.52 -7.99 0.56
CA LEU A 116 12.76 -6.79 0.20
C LEU A 116 12.26 -6.08 1.44
N ALA A 117 12.32 -4.75 1.43
CA ALA A 117 11.88 -3.90 2.54
C ALA A 117 12.59 -4.23 3.87
N ASN A 118 13.92 -4.37 3.86
CA ASN A 118 14.72 -4.57 5.09
C ASN A 118 14.73 -3.32 5.98
N GLU A 119 14.69 -2.14 5.36
CA GLU A 119 14.52 -0.86 6.06
C GLU A 119 13.16 -0.28 5.68
N PHE A 120 12.30 -0.10 6.66
CA PHE A 120 10.96 0.41 6.45
C PHE A 120 10.48 1.26 7.62
N GLN A 121 9.45 2.05 7.33
CA GLN A 121 8.59 2.59 8.37
C GLN A 121 7.14 2.35 8.01
N LEU A 122 6.33 2.02 9.02
CA LEU A 122 4.90 1.80 8.86
C LEU A 122 4.08 2.61 9.85
N ILE A 123 2.82 2.85 9.50
CA ILE A 123 1.81 3.36 10.43
C ILE A 123 0.59 2.45 10.37
N VAL A 124 0.09 2.03 11.53
CA VAL A 124 -1.12 1.20 11.65
C VAL A 124 -2.30 2.11 11.98
N HIS A 125 -3.37 1.98 11.22
CA HIS A 125 -4.63 2.68 11.42
C HIS A 125 -5.69 1.74 11.96
N ARG A 126 -6.36 2.20 13.01
CA ARG A 126 -7.48 1.51 13.68
C ARG A 126 -8.72 2.42 13.79
N ASP A 127 -8.66 3.59 13.18
CA ASP A 127 -9.70 4.62 13.22
C ASP A 127 -10.79 4.42 12.13
N THR A 128 -10.82 3.24 11.51
CA THR A 128 -11.83 2.82 10.52
C THR A 128 -12.29 1.41 10.85
N ASP A 129 -13.41 0.95 10.28
CA ASP A 129 -13.98 -0.40 10.48
C ASP A 129 -13.00 -1.55 10.16
N HIS A 130 -11.93 -1.25 9.42
CA HIS A 130 -10.90 -2.21 9.07
C HIS A 130 -9.51 -1.71 9.48
N THR A 131 -8.83 -2.52 10.29
CA THR A 131 -7.41 -2.27 10.61
C THR A 131 -6.60 -2.34 9.31
N HIS A 132 -5.76 -1.35 9.08
CA HIS A 132 -4.86 -1.34 7.93
C HIS A 132 -3.56 -0.63 8.24
N ALA A 133 -2.48 -1.00 7.56
CA ALA A 133 -1.19 -0.35 7.69
C ALA A 133 -0.76 0.32 6.39
N HIS A 134 -0.13 1.49 6.49
CA HIS A 134 0.64 2.09 5.42
C HIS A 134 2.12 1.84 5.65
N LEU A 135 2.74 1.15 4.70
CA LEU A 135 4.17 0.86 4.70
C LEU A 135 4.88 1.74 3.67
N LEU A 136 6.07 2.20 4.02
CA LEU A 136 6.99 2.90 3.13
C LEU A 136 8.39 2.27 3.22
N PHE A 137 8.99 1.96 2.08
CA PHE A 137 10.41 1.60 1.96
C PHE A 137 10.97 2.08 0.63
N PHE A 138 12.29 1.98 0.46
CA PHE A 138 13.02 2.58 -0.66
C PHE A 138 13.94 1.57 -1.33
N THR A 139 14.22 1.78 -2.63
CA THR A 139 15.12 0.92 -3.41
C THR A 139 15.60 1.62 -4.67
N ASP A 140 16.73 1.18 -5.21
CA ASP A 140 17.30 1.66 -6.48
C ASP A 140 16.81 0.93 -7.72
N LYS A 141 16.06 -0.16 -7.54
CA LYS A 141 15.53 -0.96 -8.63
C LYS A 141 14.04 -1.16 -8.45
N THR A 142 13.31 -1.22 -9.56
CA THR A 142 11.94 -1.71 -9.52
C THR A 142 11.96 -3.20 -9.20
N ILE A 143 11.11 -3.62 -8.28
CA ILE A 143 10.89 -5.01 -7.90
C ILE A 143 10.17 -5.73 -9.03
N GLY A 144 10.67 -6.92 -9.39
CA GLY A 144 10.03 -7.79 -10.37
C GLY A 144 8.63 -8.21 -9.91
N LYS A 145 7.72 -8.49 -10.85
CA LYS A 145 6.35 -8.91 -10.50
C LYS A 145 6.36 -10.20 -9.66
N GLY A 146 7.22 -11.17 -10.00
CA GLY A 146 7.37 -12.42 -9.26
C GLY A 146 7.81 -12.20 -7.82
N ASP A 147 8.93 -11.51 -7.63
CA ASP A 147 9.50 -11.20 -6.30
C ASP A 147 8.50 -10.41 -5.43
N LEU A 148 7.79 -9.45 -6.03
CA LEU A 148 6.79 -8.67 -5.32
C LEU A 148 5.60 -9.54 -4.87
N GLU A 149 5.12 -10.45 -5.71
CA GLU A 149 4.04 -11.37 -5.31
C GLU A 149 4.53 -12.40 -4.29
N GLN A 150 5.76 -12.91 -4.40
CA GLN A 150 6.36 -13.79 -3.39
C GLN A 150 6.44 -13.10 -2.03
N TRP A 151 6.93 -11.86 -1.98
CA TRP A 151 6.99 -11.07 -0.75
C TRP A 151 5.59 -10.80 -0.17
N LYS A 152 4.60 -10.46 -1.00
CA LYS A 152 3.21 -10.30 -0.54
C LYS A 152 2.65 -11.60 0.03
N THR A 153 2.95 -12.74 -0.58
CA THR A 153 2.51 -14.06 -0.09
C THR A 153 3.14 -14.36 1.27
N ALA A 154 4.45 -14.16 1.42
CA ALA A 154 5.14 -14.32 2.70
C ALA A 154 4.55 -13.41 3.78
N LEU A 155 4.31 -12.13 3.47
CA LEU A 155 3.67 -11.18 4.39
C LEU A 155 2.27 -11.62 4.80
N ARG A 156 1.42 -12.05 3.85
CA ARG A 156 0.05 -12.51 4.16
C ARG A 156 0.06 -13.76 5.03
N GLN A 157 0.97 -14.70 4.75
CA GLN A 157 1.12 -15.93 5.52
C GLN A 157 1.51 -15.61 6.97
N GLU A 158 2.48 -14.73 7.17
CA GLU A 158 2.91 -14.37 8.52
C GLU A 158 1.82 -13.58 9.27
N LEU A 159 1.11 -12.66 8.61
CA LEU A 159 -0.05 -11.99 9.22
C LEU A 159 -1.14 -12.99 9.66
N MET A 160 -1.37 -14.06 8.88
CA MET A 160 -2.31 -15.12 9.22
C MET A 160 -1.84 -15.90 10.45
N THR A 161 -0.56 -16.26 10.49
CA THR A 161 0.04 -16.95 11.63
C THR A 161 -0.06 -16.11 12.91
N ARG A 162 0.23 -14.81 12.84
CA ARG A 162 0.10 -13.89 13.98
C ARG A 162 -1.33 -13.81 14.49
N GLU A 163 -2.31 -13.69 13.59
CA GLU A 163 -3.71 -13.66 14.02
C GLU A 163 -4.12 -14.99 14.70
N GLN A 164 -3.68 -16.14 14.17
CA GLN A 164 -3.93 -17.43 14.79
C GLN A 164 -3.37 -17.51 16.21
N LEU A 165 -2.15 -17.00 16.42
CA LEU A 165 -1.55 -16.92 17.75
C LEU A 165 -2.37 -16.02 18.68
N ARG A 166 -2.79 -14.83 18.22
CA ARG A 166 -3.66 -13.93 19.01
C ARG A 166 -5.02 -14.56 19.35
N ALA A 167 -5.58 -15.35 18.44
CA ALA A 167 -6.83 -16.05 18.66
C ALA A 167 -6.69 -17.14 19.74
N GLN A 168 -5.60 -17.91 19.69
CA GLN A 168 -5.26 -18.91 20.71
C GLN A 168 -5.05 -18.25 22.08
N GLU A 169 -4.28 -17.16 22.15
CA GLU A 169 -4.04 -16.40 23.38
C GLU A 169 -5.34 -15.89 24.02
N LYS A 170 -6.31 -15.48 23.18
CA LYS A 170 -7.59 -14.93 23.64
C LYS A 170 -8.67 -16.00 23.82
N GLY A 171 -8.39 -17.27 23.51
CA GLY A 171 -9.37 -18.36 23.57
C GLY A 171 -10.56 -18.20 22.61
N VAL A 172 -10.35 -17.51 21.48
CA VAL A 172 -11.41 -17.28 20.46
C VAL A 172 -11.09 -18.07 19.20
N SER A 173 -12.13 -18.55 18.50
CA SER A 173 -11.97 -19.14 17.17
C SER A 173 -11.86 -18.02 16.11
N LEU A 174 -10.99 -18.21 15.13
CA LEU A 174 -10.98 -17.34 13.96
C LEU A 174 -12.20 -17.62 13.09
N PRO A 175 -12.79 -16.58 12.46
CA PRO A 175 -13.77 -16.81 11.41
C PRO A 175 -13.15 -17.64 10.29
N GLU A 176 -13.90 -18.60 9.74
CA GLU A 176 -13.45 -19.38 8.59
C GLU A 176 -13.05 -18.43 7.46
N VAL A 177 -11.79 -18.54 7.03
CA VAL A 177 -11.30 -17.79 5.88
C VAL A 177 -11.94 -18.43 4.65
N ASP A 178 -12.97 -17.77 4.13
CA ASP A 178 -13.72 -18.22 2.96
C ASP A 178 -12.75 -18.55 1.81
N LYS A 179 -12.67 -19.83 1.44
CA LYS A 179 -11.71 -20.39 0.47
C LYS A 179 -12.09 -20.11 -1.00
N THR A 180 -13.12 -19.30 -1.24
CA THR A 180 -13.88 -19.26 -2.49
C THR A 180 -13.45 -18.22 -3.52
N ASP A 181 -12.38 -17.44 -3.30
CA ASP A 181 -11.93 -16.43 -4.28
C ASP A 181 -10.81 -16.92 -5.23
N ASP A 182 -10.48 -18.22 -5.25
CA ASP A 182 -9.32 -18.76 -5.99
C ASP A 182 -9.63 -19.63 -7.22
N ASP A 183 -10.90 -19.80 -7.62
CA ASP A 183 -11.23 -20.62 -8.80
C ASP A 183 -11.62 -19.81 -10.05
N THR A 184 -10.98 -20.22 -11.13
CA THR A 184 -10.86 -19.56 -12.42
C THR A 184 -12.08 -19.77 -13.32
N THR A 185 -12.48 -18.75 -14.09
CA THR A 185 -13.06 -19.01 -15.43
C THR A 185 -12.91 -17.82 -16.40
N THR A 186 -12.55 -18.19 -17.62
CA THR A 186 -12.03 -17.47 -18.79
C THR A 186 -12.84 -16.24 -19.26
N PRO A 187 -12.19 -15.15 -19.74
CA PRO A 187 -12.91 -14.00 -20.29
C PRO A 187 -13.28 -14.19 -21.77
N GLN A 188 -14.58 -14.26 -22.07
CA GLN A 188 -15.08 -13.95 -23.41
C GLN A 188 -14.92 -12.44 -23.68
N THR A 189 -14.05 -12.12 -24.64
CA THR A 189 -13.78 -10.74 -25.06
C THR A 189 -14.91 -10.19 -25.93
N LYS A 190 -15.66 -9.21 -25.42
CA LYS A 190 -16.41 -8.28 -26.29
C LYS A 190 -15.58 -7.03 -26.54
N LYS A 191 -15.05 -6.93 -27.76
CA LYS A 191 -14.42 -5.73 -28.34
C LYS A 191 -15.32 -4.51 -28.13
N ARG A 192 -14.85 -3.51 -27.38
CA ARG A 192 -15.46 -2.17 -27.33
C ARG A 192 -14.66 -1.22 -28.21
N THR A 193 -15.29 -0.82 -29.30
CA THR A 193 -14.85 0.18 -30.28
C THR A 193 -14.69 1.55 -29.63
N ARG A 194 -13.48 2.12 -29.71
CA ARG A 194 -13.19 3.52 -29.37
C ARG A 194 -13.83 4.43 -30.42
N ARG A 195 -14.97 5.03 -30.12
CA ARG A 195 -15.54 6.12 -30.94
C ARG A 195 -14.74 7.40 -30.70
N ARG A 196 -13.78 7.67 -31.60
CA ARG A 196 -13.06 8.95 -31.70
C ARG A 196 -14.09 10.07 -31.95
N ARG A 197 -14.30 10.98 -30.98
CA ARG A 197 -14.92 12.28 -31.27
C ARG A 197 -13.86 13.16 -31.93
N ARG A 198 -13.88 13.14 -33.27
CA ARG A 198 -13.12 14.02 -34.16
C ARG A 198 -13.77 15.40 -34.09
N GLY A 199 -12.98 16.42 -33.75
CA GLY A 199 -13.42 17.81 -33.71
C GLY A 199 -14.01 18.24 -35.06
N LYS A 200 -15.13 18.96 -35.00
CA LYS A 200 -15.74 19.59 -36.17
C LYS A 200 -15.24 21.05 -36.20
N ARG A 201 -14.27 21.29 -37.06
CA ARG A 201 -13.82 22.61 -37.52
C ARG A 201 -14.62 22.94 -38.78
N LYS A 202 -15.43 23.99 -38.75
CA LYS A 202 -16.02 24.73 -39.89
C LYS A 202 -16.47 26.08 -39.32
N GLU A 203 -16.36 27.22 -39.96
CA GLU A 203 -15.70 27.64 -41.20
C GLU A 203 -15.63 29.17 -41.11
N ARG A 204 -14.62 29.76 -41.75
CA ARG A 204 -14.50 31.21 -41.97
C ARG A 204 -15.60 31.68 -42.94
N GLY A 205 -16.21 32.81 -42.64
CA GLY A 205 -16.63 33.86 -43.59
C GLY A 205 -16.45 35.18 -42.82
N LEU A 206 -15.73 36.23 -43.22
CA LEU A 206 -15.49 36.84 -44.54
C LEU A 206 -16.80 37.16 -45.26
N GLU A 207 -17.39 38.27 -44.86
CA GLU A 207 -18.00 39.25 -45.77
C GLU A 207 -17.93 40.65 -45.12
N MET A 208 -17.94 41.64 -46.01
CA MET A 208 -17.43 43.02 -45.91
C MET A 208 -18.06 43.91 -44.84
#